data_AF-A0A3M1QN77-F1
#
_entry.id   AF-A0A3M1QN77-F1
#
_cell.length_a   1.000
_cell.length_b   1.000
_cell.length_c   1.000
_cell.angle_alpha   90.00
_cell.angle_beta   90.00
_cell.angle_gamma   90.00
#
_symmetry.space_group_name_H-M   'P 1'
#
loop_
_entity.id
_entity.type
_entity.pdbx_description
1 polymer ?
#
loop_
_entity_poly.entity_id
_entity_poly.type
_entity_poly.pdbx_seq_one_letter_code
_entity_poly.pdbx_strand_id
1 'polypeptide(L)'
;MGRAYDRLCERFTELAHLAGAEELLTWDQQTYLPPKGHRRRAGQLAALAALVHRRLADPQVGAWCAEAEGEGLEPAARRNLALMAWRHRRAAALPESLAAALAEASAAAFEAWRAAREADDFGRFAPHLERVVALARERGRCLAGGGDPYAGLLEEYEPGLTPE
;
A
#
# COMPACT_ATOMS: atom_id res chain seq x y z
N MET A 1 -7.87 -9.02 29.64
CA MET A 1 -7.71 -8.60 28.23
C MET A 1 -6.95 -7.29 28.24
N GLY A 2 -5.84 -7.21 27.51
CA GLY A 2 -5.05 -5.98 27.40
C GLY A 2 -5.83 -4.85 26.72
N ARG A 3 -5.33 -3.62 26.90
CA ARG A 3 -5.89 -2.39 26.32
C ARG A 3 -5.98 -2.49 24.80
N ALA A 4 -6.86 -1.72 24.17
CA ALA A 4 -6.97 -1.64 22.72
C ALA A 4 -5.66 -1.15 22.08
N TYR A 5 -4.96 -0.20 22.73
CA TYR A 5 -3.64 0.24 22.27
C TYR A 5 -2.61 -0.89 22.24
N ASP A 6 -2.64 -1.80 23.22
CA ASP A 6 -1.70 -2.92 23.27
C ASP A 6 -1.96 -3.91 22.11
N ARG A 7 -3.24 -4.16 21.77
CA ARG A 7 -3.62 -4.98 20.60
C ARG A 7 -3.24 -4.33 19.27
N LEU A 8 -3.34 -3.01 19.18
CA LEU A 8 -2.83 -2.26 18.03
C LEU A 8 -1.32 -2.42 17.90
N CYS A 9 -0.57 -2.30 19.00
CA CYS A 9 0.87 -2.53 18.99
C CYS A 9 1.20 -3.94 18.49
N GLU A 10 0.51 -4.97 19.00
CA GLU A 10 0.68 -6.36 18.54
C GLU A 10 0.40 -6.50 17.03
N ARG A 11 -0.71 -5.94 16.53
CA ARG A 11 -1.07 -5.96 15.11
C ARG A 11 -0.01 -5.27 14.25
N PHE A 12 0.49 -4.11 14.66
CA PHE A 12 1.48 -3.37 13.88
C PHE A 12 2.88 -4.01 13.96
N THR A 13 3.22 -4.70 15.05
CA THR A 13 4.41 -5.54 15.12
C THR A 13 4.31 -6.72 14.16
N GLU A 14 3.16 -7.41 14.09
CA GLU A 14 2.92 -8.46 13.09
C GLU A 14 3.11 -7.92 11.66
N LEU A 15 2.49 -6.79 11.33
CA LEU A 15 2.63 -6.14 10.02
C LEU A 15 4.08 -5.78 9.70
N ALA A 16 4.85 -5.30 10.68
CA ALA A 16 6.26 -4.98 10.51
C ALA A 16 7.11 -6.23 10.19
N HIS A 17 6.83 -7.37 10.83
CA HIS A 17 7.52 -8.62 10.51
C HIS A 17 7.21 -9.12 9.10
N LEU A 18 5.95 -9.01 8.66
CA LEU A 18 5.56 -9.37 7.29
C LEU A 18 6.22 -8.46 6.26
N ALA A 19 6.29 -7.15 6.53
CA ALA A 19 6.99 -6.19 5.68
C ALA A 19 8.49 -6.51 5.58
N GLY A 20 9.14 -6.85 6.70
CA GLY A 20 10.55 -7.27 6.67
C GLY A 20 10.80 -8.53 5.84
N ALA A 21 9.86 -9.49 5.84
CA ALA A 21 9.95 -10.66 4.97
C ALA A 21 9.77 -10.29 3.49
N GLU A 22 8.85 -9.39 3.17
CA GLU A 22 8.63 -8.86 1.82
C GLU A 22 9.89 -8.13 1.29
N GLU A 23 10.52 -7.30 2.12
CA GLU A 23 11.76 -6.58 1.80
C GLU A 23 12.91 -7.56 1.49
N LEU A 24 13.10 -8.60 2.31
CA LEU A 24 14.10 -9.62 2.07
C LEU A 24 13.87 -10.37 0.74
N LEU A 25 12.62 -10.75 0.46
CA LEU A 25 12.25 -11.42 -0.80
C LEU A 25 12.45 -10.50 -2.01
N THR A 26 12.20 -9.21 -1.86
CA THR A 26 12.41 -8.22 -2.91
C THR A 26 13.90 -8.03 -3.16
N TRP A 27 14.71 -7.86 -2.11
CA TRP A 27 16.17 -7.77 -2.21
C TRP A 27 16.78 -9.00 -2.88
N ASP A 28 16.39 -10.21 -2.47
CA ASP A 28 16.86 -11.46 -3.07
C ASP A 28 16.49 -11.54 -4.56
N GLN A 29 15.30 -11.05 -4.95
CA GLN A 29 14.88 -11.02 -6.36
C GLN A 29 15.83 -10.21 -7.24
N GLN A 30 16.40 -9.14 -6.69
CA GLN A 30 17.26 -8.19 -7.41
C GLN A 30 18.74 -8.60 -7.39
N THR A 31 19.13 -9.58 -6.56
CA THR A 31 20.56 -9.87 -6.29
C THR A 31 20.93 -11.32 -6.59
N TYR A 32 20.20 -12.30 -6.05
CA TYR A 32 20.59 -13.70 -6.07
C TYR A 32 19.59 -14.62 -6.77
N LEU A 33 18.31 -14.22 -6.90
CA LEU A 33 17.27 -15.09 -7.45
C LEU A 33 17.58 -15.46 -8.91
N PRO A 34 17.64 -16.75 -9.27
CA PRO A 34 17.84 -17.16 -10.65
C PRO A 34 16.60 -16.82 -11.51
N PRO A 35 16.76 -16.56 -12.82
CA PRO A 35 15.65 -16.13 -13.69
C PRO A 35 14.41 -17.03 -13.66
N LYS A 36 14.61 -18.35 -13.55
CA LYS A 36 13.51 -19.32 -13.47
C LYS A 36 12.66 -19.20 -12.18
N GLY A 37 13.14 -18.47 -11.18
CA GLY A 37 12.46 -18.24 -9.91
C GLY A 37 11.49 -17.05 -9.89
N HIS A 38 11.56 -16.13 -10.86
CA HIS A 38 10.79 -14.87 -10.83
C HIS A 38 9.27 -15.10 -10.71
N ARG A 39 8.71 -16.07 -11.44
CA ARG A 39 7.27 -16.36 -11.37
C ARG A 39 6.83 -16.78 -9.97
N ARG A 40 7.62 -17.63 -9.30
CA ARG A 40 7.31 -18.09 -7.95
C ARG A 40 7.48 -16.95 -6.94
N ARG A 41 8.54 -16.14 -7.08
CA ARG A 41 8.78 -14.96 -6.24
C ARG A 41 7.64 -13.94 -6.35
N ALA A 42 7.18 -13.64 -7.56
CA ALA A 42 6.04 -12.75 -7.78
C ALA A 42 4.79 -13.24 -7.03
N GLY A 43 4.50 -14.55 -7.06
CA GLY A 43 3.40 -15.13 -6.30
C GLY A 43 3.56 -15.00 -4.78
N GLN A 44 4.78 -15.14 -4.25
CA GLN A 44 5.06 -14.95 -2.81
C GLN A 44 4.83 -13.49 -2.38
N LEU A 45 5.37 -12.54 -3.14
CA LEU A 45 5.21 -11.11 -2.86
C LEU A 45 3.75 -10.69 -2.96
N ALA A 46 3.02 -11.15 -3.98
CA ALA A 46 1.60 -10.87 -4.13
C ALA A 46 0.76 -11.41 -2.95
N ALA A 47 1.06 -12.63 -2.49
CA ALA A 47 0.37 -13.22 -1.34
C ALA A 47 0.66 -12.46 -0.02
N LEU A 48 1.91 -12.05 0.20
CA LEU A 48 2.29 -11.24 1.37
C LEU A 48 1.62 -9.87 1.33
N ALA A 49 1.67 -9.16 0.20
CA ALA A 49 1.05 -7.86 0.05
C ALA A 49 -0.47 -7.92 0.30
N ALA A 50 -1.15 -8.94 -0.24
CA ALA A 50 -2.58 -9.16 0.01
C ALA A 50 -2.89 -9.45 1.49
N LEU A 51 -2.04 -10.24 2.16
CA LEU A 51 -2.17 -10.51 3.59
C LEU A 51 -1.97 -9.25 4.42
N VAL A 52 -0.90 -8.50 4.19
CA VAL A 52 -0.58 -7.23 4.86
C VAL A 52 -1.73 -6.24 4.69
N HIS A 53 -2.22 -6.06 3.45
CA HIS A 53 -3.35 -5.18 3.17
C HIS A 53 -4.60 -5.61 3.94
N ARG A 54 -5.00 -6.88 3.87
CA ARG A 54 -6.17 -7.41 4.58
C ARG A 54 -6.05 -7.23 6.09
N ARG A 55 -4.87 -7.48 6.66
CA ARG A 55 -4.60 -7.32 8.09
C ARG A 55 -4.63 -5.86 8.52
N LEU A 56 -4.20 -4.94 7.67
CA LEU A 56 -4.22 -3.50 7.97
C LEU A 56 -5.62 -2.89 7.77
N ALA A 57 -6.36 -3.30 6.75
CA ALA A 57 -7.69 -2.81 6.40
C ALA A 57 -8.84 -3.44 7.23
N ASP A 58 -8.53 -4.45 8.05
CA ASP A 58 -9.47 -5.13 8.94
C ASP A 58 -10.26 -4.11 9.80
N PRO A 59 -11.61 -4.07 9.73
CA PRO A 59 -12.44 -3.13 10.49
C PRO A 59 -12.20 -3.16 12.01
N GLN A 60 -11.72 -4.30 12.54
CA GLN A 60 -11.37 -4.44 13.94
C GLN A 60 -10.23 -3.48 14.35
N VAL A 61 -9.31 -3.17 13.44
CA VAL A 61 -8.23 -2.19 13.67
C VAL A 61 -8.81 -0.80 13.90
N GLY A 62 -9.79 -0.39 13.09
CA GLY A 62 -10.51 0.88 13.27
C GLY A 62 -11.26 0.93 14.59
N ALA A 63 -11.90 -0.17 15.01
CA ALA A 63 -12.57 -0.27 16.30
C ALA A 63 -11.59 -0.12 17.47
N TRP A 64 -10.44 -0.78 17.42
CA TRP A 64 -9.39 -0.60 18.45
C TRP A 64 -8.80 0.81 18.44
N CYS A 65 -8.66 1.46 17.27
CA CYS A 65 -8.22 2.85 17.20
C CYS A 65 -9.17 3.78 17.95
N ALA A 66 -10.48 3.63 17.74
CA ALA A 66 -11.50 4.43 18.43
C ALA A 66 -11.53 4.16 19.95
N GLU A 67 -11.40 2.90 20.36
CA GLU A 67 -11.35 2.52 21.78
C GLU A 67 -10.10 3.11 22.48
N ALA A 68 -8.94 3.07 21.82
CA ALA A 68 -7.67 3.54 22.35
C ALA A 68 -7.62 5.07 22.58
N GLU A 69 -8.48 5.86 21.93
CA GLU A 69 -8.58 7.31 22.17
C GLU A 69 -8.96 7.63 23.62
N GLY A 70 -9.73 6.75 24.27
CA GLY A 70 -10.22 6.91 25.64
C GLY A 70 -9.26 6.45 26.73
N GLU A 71 -8.10 5.88 26.40
CA GLU A 71 -7.23 5.17 27.36
C GLU A 71 -6.24 6.06 28.12
N GLY A 72 -6.30 7.38 27.96
CA GLY A 72 -5.39 8.30 28.65
C GLY A 72 -3.92 8.11 28.26
N LEU A 73 -3.66 7.90 26.97
CA LEU A 73 -2.32 7.60 26.45
C LEU A 73 -1.33 8.76 26.64
N GLU A 74 -0.09 8.41 27.01
CA GLU A 74 1.06 9.33 27.01
C GLU A 74 1.31 9.93 25.60
N PRO A 75 1.97 11.10 25.49
CA PRO A 75 2.11 11.82 24.21
C PRO A 75 2.66 10.97 23.04
N ALA A 76 3.68 10.15 23.30
CA ALA A 76 4.26 9.27 22.28
C ALA A 76 3.26 8.21 21.78
N ALA A 77 2.55 7.55 22.71
CA ALA A 77 1.54 6.55 22.38
C ALA A 77 0.35 7.15 21.62
N ARG A 78 -0.06 8.37 21.99
CA ARG A 78 -1.10 9.13 21.29
C ARG A 78 -0.71 9.46 19.85
N ARG A 79 0.55 9.89 19.62
CA ARG A 79 1.04 10.13 18.25
C ARG A 79 1.11 8.82 17.45
N ASN A 80 1.56 7.74 18.07
CA ASN A 80 1.61 6.42 17.44
C ASN A 80 0.20 5.95 17.04
N LEU A 81 -0.78 6.09 17.92
CA LEU A 81 -2.19 5.80 17.64
C LEU A 81 -2.70 6.60 16.42
N ALA A 82 -2.41 7.90 16.36
CA ALA A 82 -2.81 8.74 15.22
C ALA A 82 -2.21 8.24 13.89
N LEU A 83 -0.95 7.80 13.90
CA LEU A 83 -0.30 7.21 12.73
C LEU A 83 -0.90 5.86 12.34
N MET A 84 -1.18 4.99 13.31
CA MET A 84 -1.85 3.71 13.09
C MET A 84 -3.24 3.89 12.47
N ALA A 85 -4.04 4.81 13.03
CA ALA A 85 -5.36 5.15 12.52
C ALA A 85 -5.30 5.74 11.11
N TRP A 86 -4.33 6.62 10.83
CA TRP A 86 -4.11 7.15 9.48
C TRP A 86 -3.76 6.03 8.48
N ARG A 87 -2.84 5.11 8.82
CA ARG A 87 -2.49 3.96 7.97
C ARG A 87 -3.69 3.05 7.72
N HIS A 88 -4.46 2.73 8.76
CA HIS A 88 -5.67 1.91 8.65
C HIS A 88 -6.71 2.56 7.72
N ARG A 89 -7.04 3.84 7.92
CA ARG A 89 -8.01 4.56 7.09
C ARG A 89 -7.64 4.54 5.61
N ARG A 90 -6.36 4.78 5.29
CA ARG A 90 -5.88 4.74 3.90
C ARG A 90 -5.97 3.35 3.29
N ALA A 91 -5.61 2.31 4.04
CA ALA A 91 -5.74 0.94 3.59
C ALA A 91 -7.21 0.55 3.38
N ALA A 92 -8.08 0.89 4.32
CA ALA A 92 -9.51 0.58 4.26
C ALA A 92 -10.27 1.38 3.18
N ALA A 93 -9.74 2.54 2.75
CA ALA A 93 -10.34 3.36 1.70
C ALA A 93 -10.23 2.72 0.30
N LEU A 94 -9.31 1.77 0.10
CA LEU A 94 -9.08 1.14 -1.21
C LEU A 94 -9.90 -0.13 -1.37
N PRO A 95 -10.80 -0.22 -2.38
CA PRO A 95 -11.47 -1.47 -2.70
C PRO A 95 -10.47 -2.54 -3.17
N GLU A 96 -10.67 -3.79 -2.75
CA GLU A 96 -9.81 -4.92 -3.15
C GLU A 96 -9.76 -5.09 -4.68
N SER A 97 -10.87 -4.85 -5.38
CA SER A 97 -10.94 -4.88 -6.85
C SER A 97 -10.06 -3.81 -7.51
N LEU A 98 -9.99 -2.61 -6.92
CA LEU A 98 -9.14 -1.52 -7.42
C LEU A 98 -7.67 -1.82 -7.18
N ALA A 99 -7.33 -2.36 -5.99
CA ALA A 99 -5.97 -2.80 -5.68
C ALA A 99 -5.48 -3.88 -6.65
N ALA A 100 -6.32 -4.89 -6.94
CA ALA A 100 -6.02 -5.93 -7.91
C ALA A 100 -5.82 -5.35 -9.33
N ALA A 101 -6.71 -4.47 -9.78
CA ALA A 101 -6.60 -3.83 -11.09
C ALA A 101 -5.34 -2.97 -11.23
N LEU A 102 -4.94 -2.24 -10.19
CA LEU A 102 -3.69 -1.48 -10.15
C LEU A 102 -2.46 -2.38 -10.27
N ALA A 103 -2.43 -3.50 -9.54
CA ALA A 103 -1.32 -4.44 -9.57
C ALA A 103 -1.16 -5.06 -10.96
N GLU A 104 -2.25 -5.52 -11.57
CA GLU A 104 -2.26 -6.09 -12.92
C GLU A 104 -1.82 -5.06 -13.97
N ALA A 105 -2.41 -3.86 -13.93
CA ALA A 105 -2.08 -2.80 -14.87
C ALA A 105 -0.61 -2.36 -14.75
N SER A 106 -0.08 -2.27 -13.53
CA SER A 106 1.32 -1.87 -13.30
C SER A 106 2.30 -2.94 -13.80
N ALA A 107 2.01 -4.22 -13.58
CA ALA A 107 2.84 -5.32 -14.09
C ALA A 107 2.87 -5.35 -15.62
N ALA A 108 1.71 -5.23 -16.27
CA ALA A 108 1.63 -5.18 -17.72
C ALA A 108 2.32 -3.93 -18.30
N ALA A 109 2.13 -2.77 -17.64
CA ALA A 109 2.75 -1.51 -18.04
C ALA A 109 4.28 -1.55 -17.91
N PHE A 110 4.83 -2.19 -16.88
CA PHE A 110 6.28 -2.31 -16.69
C PHE A 110 6.95 -3.09 -17.83
N GLU A 111 6.39 -4.24 -18.21
CA GLU A 111 6.91 -5.03 -19.34
C GLU A 111 6.80 -4.29 -20.66
N ALA A 112 5.65 -3.64 -20.91
CA ALA A 112 5.45 -2.83 -22.10
C ALA A 112 6.41 -1.63 -22.16
N TRP A 113 6.61 -0.92 -21.04
CA TRP A 113 7.54 0.20 -20.92
C TRP A 113 8.98 -0.23 -21.20
N ARG A 114 9.40 -1.39 -20.69
CA ARG A 114 10.76 -1.89 -20.89
C ARG A 114 11.07 -2.08 -22.38
N ALA A 115 10.17 -2.75 -23.10
CA ALA A 115 10.31 -2.99 -24.53
C ALA A 115 10.15 -1.70 -25.37
N ALA A 116 9.20 -0.83 -25.00
CA ALA A 116 8.97 0.45 -25.66
C ALA A 116 10.16 1.40 -25.52
N ARG A 117 10.79 1.45 -24.33
CA ARG A 117 11.96 2.26 -24.06
C ARG A 117 13.18 1.79 -24.84
N GLU A 118 13.37 0.47 -24.98
CA GLU A 118 14.46 -0.10 -25.78
C GLU A 118 14.27 0.21 -27.29
N ALA A 119 13.02 0.27 -27.74
CA ALA A 119 12.67 0.55 -29.14
C ALA A 119 12.44 2.04 -29.46
N ASP A 120 12.54 2.94 -28.47
CA ASP A 120 12.16 4.36 -28.57
C ASP A 120 10.72 4.57 -29.13
N ASP A 121 9.78 3.71 -28.73
CA ASP A 121 8.41 3.68 -29.24
C ASP A 121 7.39 4.00 -28.14
N PHE A 122 7.07 5.29 -27.97
CA PHE A 122 6.03 5.72 -27.04
C PHE A 122 4.64 5.20 -27.41
N GLY A 123 4.33 5.03 -28.69
CA GLY A 123 3.02 4.57 -29.16
C GLY A 123 2.67 3.19 -28.61
N ARG A 124 3.68 2.32 -28.47
CA ARG A 124 3.56 1.01 -27.82
C ARG A 124 3.24 1.09 -26.32
N PHE A 125 3.72 2.12 -25.62
CA PHE A 125 3.50 2.28 -24.16
C PHE A 125 2.23 3.09 -23.82
N ALA A 126 1.84 4.03 -24.67
CA ALA A 126 0.72 4.95 -24.47
C ALA A 126 -0.56 4.29 -23.91
N PRO A 127 -1.10 3.19 -24.47
CA PRO A 127 -2.34 2.58 -23.95
C PRO A 127 -2.17 2.00 -22.53
N HIS A 128 -0.98 1.53 -22.17
CA HIS A 128 -0.69 1.05 -20.83
C HIS A 128 -0.61 2.21 -19.83
N LEU A 129 0.02 3.31 -20.22
CA LEU A 129 0.11 4.52 -19.40
C LEU A 129 -1.28 5.11 -19.14
N GLU A 130 -2.14 5.21 -20.16
CA GLU A 130 -3.51 5.68 -20.02
C GLU A 130 -4.29 4.86 -18.99
N ARG A 131 -4.17 3.53 -19.05
CA ARG A 131 -4.80 2.62 -18.09
C ARG A 131 -4.29 2.84 -16.67
N VAL A 132 -2.96 2.94 -16.48
CA VAL A 132 -2.35 3.18 -15.17
C VAL A 132 -2.78 4.53 -14.59
N VAL A 133 -2.79 5.60 -15.39
CA VAL A 133 -3.22 6.94 -14.96
C VAL A 133 -4.70 6.95 -14.58
N ALA A 134 -5.56 6.27 -15.35
CA ALA A 134 -6.99 6.18 -15.02
C ALA A 134 -7.21 5.50 -13.66
N LEU A 135 -6.52 4.40 -13.39
CA LEU A 135 -6.58 3.71 -12.10
C LEU A 135 -5.97 4.54 -10.97
N ALA A 136 -4.86 5.24 -11.21
CA ALA A 136 -4.24 6.11 -10.22
C ALA A 136 -5.18 7.25 -9.80
N ARG A 137 -5.94 7.83 -10.74
CA ARG A 137 -6.97 8.83 -10.44
C ARG A 137 -8.13 8.27 -9.61
N GLU A 138 -8.54 7.03 -9.87
CA GLU A 138 -9.52 6.34 -9.03
C GLU A 138 -8.99 6.10 -7.62
N ARG A 139 -7.74 5.63 -7.50
CA ARG A 139 -7.03 5.49 -6.23
C ARG A 139 -6.99 6.80 -5.45
N GLY A 140 -6.62 7.90 -6.13
CA GLY A 140 -6.58 9.24 -5.54
C GLY A 140 -7.93 9.67 -5.00
N ARG A 141 -9.03 9.42 -5.72
CA ARG A 141 -10.39 9.71 -5.25
C ARG A 141 -10.77 8.93 -3.99
N CYS A 142 -10.41 7.65 -3.92
CA CYS A 142 -10.60 6.84 -2.71
C CYS A 142 -9.84 7.42 -1.51
N LEU A 143 -8.57 7.79 -1.72
CA LEU A 143 -7.68 8.27 -0.66
C LEU A 143 -8.00 9.69 -0.19
N ALA A 144 -8.49 10.54 -1.09
CA ALA A 144 -8.80 11.94 -0.79
C ALA A 144 -10.06 12.12 0.06
N GLY A 145 -10.93 11.10 0.15
CA GLY A 145 -12.13 11.17 1.00
C GLY A 145 -13.07 12.35 0.69
N GLY A 146 -13.09 12.82 -0.57
CA GLY A 146 -13.85 13.99 -1.01
C GLY A 146 -13.01 15.26 -1.28
N GLY A 147 -11.71 15.25 -0.97
CA GLY A 147 -10.76 16.30 -1.34
C GLY A 147 -10.16 16.14 -2.75
N ASP A 148 -9.05 16.84 -3.01
CA ASP A 148 -8.30 16.71 -4.27
C ASP A 148 -7.69 15.30 -4.41
N PRO A 149 -8.02 14.55 -5.48
CA PRO A 149 -7.43 13.24 -5.77
C PRO A 149 -5.90 13.24 -5.83
N TYR A 150 -5.27 14.32 -6.29
CA TYR A 150 -3.81 14.40 -6.36
C TYR A 150 -3.20 14.56 -4.97
N ALA A 151 -3.78 15.39 -4.11
CA ALA A 151 -3.40 15.48 -2.70
C ALA A 151 -3.49 14.12 -1.99
N GLY A 152 -4.56 13.36 -2.24
CA GLY A 152 -4.72 12.00 -1.70
C GLY A 152 -3.59 11.03 -2.09
N LEU A 153 -3.05 11.16 -3.30
CA LEU A 153 -1.88 10.41 -3.77
C LEU A 153 -0.57 10.97 -3.20
N LEU A 154 -0.44 12.28 -3.07
CA LEU A 154 0.77 12.96 -2.60
C LEU A 154 1.05 12.65 -1.13
N GLU A 155 0.01 12.60 -0.32
CA GLU A 155 0.08 12.31 1.11
C GLU A 155 0.66 10.91 1.43
N GLU A 156 0.70 10.03 0.42
CA GLU A 156 1.33 8.72 0.48
C GLU A 156 2.87 8.81 0.54
N TYR A 157 3.43 9.87 -0.05
CA TYR A 157 4.86 10.13 -0.15
C TYR A 157 5.32 11.22 0.81
N GLU A 158 4.54 12.29 0.94
CA GLU A 158 4.85 13.45 1.77
C GLU A 158 3.62 13.84 2.62
N PRO A 159 3.46 13.25 3.83
CA PRO A 159 2.32 13.54 4.69
C PRO A 159 2.25 15.01 5.11
N GLY A 160 1.16 15.69 4.76
CA GLY A 160 0.92 17.10 5.07
C GLY A 160 1.26 18.07 3.93
N LEU A 161 1.78 17.60 2.79
CA LEU A 161 1.98 18.41 1.60
C LEU A 161 0.67 18.55 0.81
N THR A 162 0.31 19.77 0.46
CA THR A 162 -0.82 20.09 -0.44
C THR A 162 -0.32 20.56 -1.79
N PRO A 163 -1.08 20.36 -2.88
CA PRO A 163 -0.67 20.80 -4.24
C PRO A 163 -0.73 22.32 -4.51
N GLU A 164 -1.06 23.13 -3.51
CA GLU A 164 -1.15 24.61 -3.56
C GLU A 164 0.12 25.25 -2.97
#